data_AF-A0A6G3RWH8-F1
#
_entry.id   AF-A0A6G3RWH8-F1
#
_cell.length_a   1.000
_cell.length_b   1.000
_cell.length_c   1.000
_cell.angle_alpha   90.00
_cell.angle_beta   90.00
_cell.angle_gamma   90.00
#
_symmetry.space_group_name_H-M   'P 1'
#
loop_
_entity.id
_entity.type
_entity.pdbx_description
1 polymer ?
#
loop_
_entity_poly.entity_id
_entity_poly.type
_entity_poly.pdbx_seq_one_letter_code
_entity_poly.pdbx_strand_id
1 'polypeptide(L)'
;MTTDLRVLRQGDWARWYDSLMLAFGGVAEAPQERQLWDDLTDCERSLGVWDGDDCVGTAGAFSFRVSVPGGAFVRAAGITMVSVAATHRRRGILTSMMRRQLDDVREWGEPLAVLTASEPAIYGRFGYGIATRQAALTIDSSRVRIDAPAAARDVRLRFVDPAAAAERCEAVHLRMAGTR
;
A
#
# COMPACT_ATOMS: atom_id res chain seq x y z
N MET A 1 -2.08 0.62 31.94
CA MET A 1 -1.92 -0.08 30.66
C MET A 1 -0.63 0.37 30.04
N THR A 2 0.32 -0.55 29.91
CA THR A 2 1.65 -0.28 29.35
C THR A 2 1.69 -1.00 28.01
N THR A 3 1.49 -0.25 26.94
CA THR A 3 1.58 -0.80 25.58
C THR A 3 3.03 -0.83 25.13
N ASP A 4 3.47 -1.91 24.47
CA ASP A 4 4.81 -2.09 23.91
C ASP A 4 4.80 -1.89 22.39
N LEU A 5 5.56 -0.90 21.89
CA LEU A 5 5.75 -0.66 20.46
C LEU A 5 7.04 -1.32 19.99
N ARG A 6 6.95 -2.26 19.06
CA ARG A 6 8.12 -3.01 18.56
C ARG A 6 7.97 -3.41 17.10
N VAL A 7 9.10 -3.78 16.50
CA VAL A 7 9.16 -4.40 15.18
C VAL A 7 8.42 -5.74 15.21
N LEU A 8 7.67 -6.03 14.15
CA LEU A 8 6.92 -7.26 13.98
C LEU A 8 7.87 -8.46 13.87
N ARG A 9 7.51 -9.56 14.51
CA ARG A 9 8.21 -10.84 14.36
C ARG A 9 7.40 -11.72 13.44
N GLN A 10 8.07 -12.51 12.59
CA GLN A 10 7.38 -13.42 11.66
C GLN A 10 6.38 -14.34 12.37
N GLY A 11 6.75 -14.89 13.54
CA GLY A 11 5.86 -15.76 14.33
C GLY A 11 4.62 -15.06 14.89
N ASP A 12 4.59 -13.72 14.88
CA ASP A 12 3.47 -12.90 15.35
C ASP A 12 2.59 -12.38 14.20
N TRP A 13 2.98 -12.62 12.94
CA TRP A 13 2.31 -12.05 11.77
C TRP A 13 0.82 -12.35 11.73
N ALA A 14 0.41 -13.60 11.98
CA ALA A 14 -1.01 -13.97 11.94
C ALA A 14 -1.85 -13.16 12.94
N ARG A 15 -1.37 -12.99 14.20
CA ARG A 15 -2.06 -12.21 15.23
C ARG A 15 -2.12 -10.72 14.89
N TRP A 16 -1.03 -10.21 14.34
CA TRP A 16 -0.94 -8.82 13.88
C TRP A 16 -1.90 -8.56 12.71
N TYR A 17 -1.95 -9.47 11.74
CA TYR A 17 -2.81 -9.37 10.57
C TYR A 17 -4.29 -9.56 10.93
N ASP A 18 -4.63 -10.46 11.86
CA ASP A 18 -6.01 -10.62 12.35
C ASP A 18 -6.51 -9.34 13.05
N SER A 19 -5.65 -8.66 13.81
CA SER A 19 -5.97 -7.36 14.43
C SER A 19 -6.24 -6.28 13.38
N LEU A 20 -5.41 -6.22 12.32
CA LEU A 20 -5.64 -5.38 11.16
C LEU A 20 -7.01 -5.68 10.53
N MET A 21 -7.28 -6.93 10.18
CA MET A 21 -8.53 -7.31 9.51
C MET A 21 -9.76 -6.95 10.34
N LEU A 22 -9.71 -7.14 11.66
CA LEU A 22 -10.79 -6.73 12.56
C LEU A 22 -11.03 -5.21 12.52
N ALA A 23 -9.97 -4.40 12.44
CA ALA A 23 -10.10 -2.95 12.30
C ALA A 23 -10.72 -2.52 10.96
N PHE A 24 -10.59 -3.36 9.92
CA PHE A 24 -11.17 -3.18 8.58
C PHE A 24 -12.51 -3.92 8.38
N GLY A 25 -13.17 -4.34 9.48
CA GLY A 25 -14.52 -4.91 9.45
C GLY A 25 -14.57 -6.44 9.63
N GLY A 26 -13.42 -7.10 9.77
CA GLY A 26 -13.32 -8.51 10.15
C GLY A 26 -13.79 -9.50 9.08
N VAL A 27 -13.89 -9.05 7.82
CA VAL A 27 -14.26 -9.94 6.71
C VAL A 27 -13.08 -10.87 6.41
N ALA A 28 -13.34 -12.18 6.41
CA ALA A 28 -12.32 -13.15 6.09
C ALA A 28 -11.92 -13.08 4.60
N GLU A 29 -10.63 -13.02 4.35
CA GLU A 29 -10.05 -13.09 3.01
C GLU A 29 -9.94 -14.55 2.54
N ALA A 30 -9.84 -14.74 1.22
CA ALA A 30 -9.54 -16.06 0.67
C ALA A 30 -8.15 -16.55 1.13
N PRO A 31 -7.94 -17.86 1.34
CA PRO A 31 -6.65 -18.37 1.81
C PRO A 31 -5.44 -17.95 0.95
N GLN A 32 -5.63 -17.85 -0.36
CA GLN A 32 -4.60 -17.41 -1.31
C GLN A 32 -4.25 -15.93 -1.15
N GLU A 33 -5.24 -15.09 -0.83
CA GLU A 33 -5.02 -13.67 -0.57
C GLU A 33 -4.30 -13.47 0.76
N ARG A 34 -4.70 -14.20 1.80
CA ARG A 34 -3.98 -14.19 3.08
C ARG A 34 -2.53 -14.66 2.95
N GLN A 35 -2.27 -15.73 2.18
CA GLN A 35 -0.91 -16.20 1.92
C GLN A 35 -0.09 -15.15 1.16
N LEU A 36 -0.68 -14.49 0.17
CA LEU A 36 -0.03 -13.40 -0.56
C LEU A 36 0.40 -12.28 0.40
N TRP A 37 -0.45 -11.91 1.36
CA TRP A 37 -0.10 -10.87 2.32
C TRP A 37 0.97 -11.31 3.32
N ASP A 38 0.99 -12.58 3.73
CA ASP A 38 2.08 -13.13 4.55
C ASP A 38 3.42 -13.05 3.79
N ASP A 39 3.43 -13.52 2.54
CA ASP A 39 4.62 -13.52 1.67
C ASP A 39 5.14 -12.11 1.36
N LEU A 40 4.25 -11.13 1.22
CA LEU A 40 4.61 -9.74 0.90
C LEU A 40 4.95 -8.89 2.13
N THR A 41 4.55 -9.30 3.33
CA THR A 41 4.78 -8.49 4.53
C THR A 41 6.24 -8.56 4.95
N ASP A 42 6.94 -7.45 4.81
CA ASP A 42 8.26 -7.29 5.40
C ASP A 42 8.12 -7.00 6.91
N CYS A 43 8.31 -8.04 7.73
CA CYS A 43 8.21 -7.94 9.18
C CYS A 43 9.23 -6.96 9.78
N GLU A 44 10.44 -6.84 9.21
CA GLU A 44 11.47 -5.92 9.71
C GLU A 44 11.09 -4.45 9.48
N ARG A 45 10.21 -4.21 8.50
CA ARG A 45 9.65 -2.90 8.16
C ARG A 45 8.23 -2.69 8.69
N SER A 46 7.77 -3.57 9.58
CA SER A 46 6.44 -3.53 10.17
C SER A 46 6.52 -3.37 11.68
N LEU A 47 5.58 -2.60 12.23
CA LEU A 47 5.46 -2.28 13.65
C LEU A 47 4.16 -2.86 14.20
N GLY A 48 4.23 -3.37 15.43
CA GLY A 48 3.09 -3.74 16.24
C GLY A 48 3.11 -3.01 17.58
N VAL A 49 1.92 -2.63 18.06
CA VAL A 49 1.70 -2.15 19.43
C VAL A 49 0.93 -3.22 20.19
N TRP A 50 1.48 -3.65 21.32
CA TRP A 50 0.99 -4.80 22.09
C TRP A 50 0.53 -4.38 23.49
N ASP A 51 -0.63 -4.86 23.93
CA ASP A 51 -1.08 -4.77 25.32
C ASP A 51 -1.13 -6.19 25.90
N GLY A 52 -0.07 -6.59 26.60
CA GLY A 52 0.15 -8.01 26.92
C GLY A 52 0.36 -8.83 25.66
N ASP A 53 -0.50 -9.82 25.43
CA ASP A 53 -0.48 -10.70 24.26
C ASP A 53 -1.33 -10.19 23.09
N ASP A 54 -2.11 -9.12 23.30
CA ASP A 54 -3.03 -8.58 22.30
C ASP A 54 -2.34 -7.54 21.41
N CYS A 55 -2.39 -7.74 20.10
CA CYS A 55 -1.98 -6.72 19.13
C CYS A 55 -3.08 -5.65 19.01
N VAL A 56 -2.79 -4.43 19.42
CA VAL A 56 -3.75 -3.31 19.50
C VAL A 56 -3.45 -2.17 18.53
N GLY A 57 -2.33 -2.26 17.80
CA GLY A 57 -2.01 -1.36 16.70
C GLY A 57 -1.04 -2.00 15.71
N THR A 58 -1.22 -1.68 14.43
CA THR A 58 -0.43 -2.22 13.32
C THR A 58 0.04 -1.08 12.42
N ALA A 59 1.22 -1.22 11.81
CA ALA A 59 1.67 -0.40 10.69
C ALA A 59 2.74 -1.16 9.89
N GLY A 60 2.65 -1.16 8.57
CA GLY A 60 3.62 -1.80 7.67
C GLY A 60 4.22 -0.82 6.67
N ALA A 61 5.35 -1.17 6.07
CA ALA A 61 5.97 -0.40 4.99
C ALA A 61 6.59 -1.31 3.92
N PHE A 62 5.99 -1.34 2.73
CA PHE A 62 6.61 -1.99 1.57
C PHE A 62 7.79 -1.17 1.03
N SER A 63 8.81 -1.84 0.47
CA SER A 63 9.90 -1.18 -0.24
C SER A 63 9.54 -1.01 -1.72
N PHE A 64 9.36 0.23 -2.17
CA PHE A 64 9.02 0.57 -3.56
C PHE A 64 10.08 1.44 -4.24
N ARG A 65 9.91 1.56 -5.56
CA ARG A 65 10.45 2.66 -6.36
C ARG A 65 9.30 3.45 -6.96
N VAL A 66 9.38 4.77 -6.91
CA VAL A 66 8.38 5.69 -7.46
C VAL A 66 9.06 6.52 -8.55
N SER A 67 8.42 6.65 -9.70
CA SER A 67 8.86 7.58 -10.73
C SER A 67 8.48 9.01 -10.38
N VAL A 68 9.41 9.94 -10.61
CA VAL A 68 9.24 11.36 -10.33
C VAL A 68 9.37 12.18 -11.62
N PRO A 69 8.86 13.42 -11.65
CA PRO A 69 9.09 14.33 -12.77
C PRO A 69 10.58 14.38 -13.15
N GLY A 70 10.86 14.24 -14.45
CA GLY A 70 12.23 14.09 -14.97
C GLY A 70 12.67 12.65 -15.23
N GLY A 71 11.83 11.65 -14.99
CA GLY A 71 12.04 10.26 -15.42
C GLY A 71 12.89 9.40 -14.47
N ALA A 72 13.37 9.97 -13.36
CA ALA A 72 14.10 9.22 -12.35
C ALA A 72 13.16 8.33 -11.51
N PHE A 73 13.71 7.23 -11.01
CA PHE A 73 13.09 6.42 -9.96
C PHE A 73 13.78 6.68 -8.62
N VAL A 74 13.00 6.99 -7.59
CA VAL A 74 13.47 7.16 -6.21
C VAL A 74 12.91 6.04 -5.34
N ARG A 75 13.67 5.63 -4.30
CA ARG A 75 13.17 4.67 -3.31
C ARG A 75 12.04 5.30 -2.49
N ALA A 76 11.07 4.51 -2.08
CA ALA A 76 9.97 4.99 -1.25
C ALA A 76 9.45 3.88 -0.31
N ALA A 77 9.04 4.27 0.89
CA ALA A 77 8.28 3.43 1.78
C ALA A 77 6.79 3.51 1.44
N GLY A 78 6.21 2.40 1.01
CA GLY A 78 4.76 2.26 0.84
C GLY A 78 4.09 1.95 2.17
N ILE A 79 3.66 2.98 2.87
CA ILE A 79 3.01 2.83 4.18
C ILE A 79 1.65 2.16 3.99
N THR A 80 1.42 1.10 4.75
CA THR A 80 0.27 0.21 4.60
C THR A 80 -0.13 -0.39 5.93
N MET A 81 -1.24 -1.13 5.94
CA MET A 81 -1.65 -2.00 7.06
C MET A 81 -1.71 -1.24 8.41
N VAL A 82 -2.12 0.03 8.37
CA VAL A 82 -2.19 0.89 9.56
C VAL A 82 -3.53 0.70 10.25
N SER A 83 -3.51 0.31 11.53
CA SER A 83 -4.73 0.14 12.32
C SER A 83 -4.52 0.44 13.80
N VAL A 84 -5.61 0.76 14.49
CA VAL A 84 -5.65 0.84 15.96
C VAL A 84 -6.95 0.20 16.43
N ALA A 85 -6.84 -0.76 17.35
CA ALA A 85 -7.99 -1.43 17.94
C ALA A 85 -8.98 -0.41 18.54
N ALA A 86 -10.28 -0.64 18.35
CA ALA A 86 -11.33 0.30 18.76
C ALA A 86 -11.27 0.64 20.26
N THR A 87 -10.92 -0.35 21.08
CA THR A 87 -10.74 -0.25 22.54
C THR A 87 -9.54 0.61 22.97
N HIS A 88 -8.65 0.94 22.04
CA HIS A 88 -7.37 1.62 22.29
C HIS A 88 -7.25 2.98 21.58
N ARG A 89 -8.34 3.47 20.99
CA ARG A 89 -8.37 4.77 20.31
C ARG A 89 -8.10 5.92 21.28
N ARG A 90 -7.59 7.03 20.75
CA ARG A 90 -7.31 8.29 21.47
C ARG A 90 -6.26 8.17 22.60
N ARG A 91 -5.40 7.13 22.55
CA ARG A 91 -4.30 6.91 23.51
C ARG A 91 -2.91 7.19 22.94
N GLY A 92 -2.83 7.86 21.80
CA GLY A 92 -1.55 8.22 21.16
C GLY A 92 -0.88 7.12 20.34
N ILE A 93 -1.43 5.90 20.28
CA ILE A 93 -0.87 4.74 19.56
C ILE A 93 -0.55 5.03 18.09
N LEU A 94 -1.49 5.62 17.35
CA LEU A 94 -1.24 6.00 15.95
C LEU A 94 -0.08 6.99 15.84
N THR A 95 -0.05 8.00 16.72
CA THR A 95 1.00 9.01 16.72
C THR A 95 2.38 8.41 17.02
N SER A 96 2.47 7.46 17.95
CA SER A 96 3.74 6.78 18.26
C SER A 96 4.21 5.90 17.10
N MET A 97 3.30 5.14 16.48
CA MET A 97 3.62 4.32 15.31
C MET A 97 4.09 5.18 14.13
N MET A 98 3.34 6.22 13.76
CA MET A 98 3.71 7.07 12.61
C MET A 98 5.03 7.80 12.81
N ARG A 99 5.33 8.26 14.04
CA ARG A 99 6.64 8.89 14.35
C ARG A 99 7.77 7.89 14.18
N ARG A 100 7.66 6.74 14.85
CA ARG A 100 8.68 5.69 14.76
C ARG A 100 8.89 5.24 13.32
N GLN A 101 7.82 5.02 12.58
CA GLN A 101 7.90 4.60 11.18
C GLN A 101 8.59 5.64 10.30
N LEU A 102 8.34 6.94 10.48
CA LEU A 102 9.02 7.99 9.74
C LEU A 102 10.51 8.12 10.10
N ASP A 103 10.86 7.87 11.37
CA ASP A 103 12.26 7.78 11.80
C ASP A 103 12.96 6.59 11.11
N ASP A 104 12.32 5.41 11.10
CA ASP A 104 12.84 4.22 10.41
C ASP A 104 13.00 4.47 8.89
N VAL A 105 12.02 5.11 8.23
CA VAL A 105 12.08 5.48 6.80
C VAL A 105 13.30 6.35 6.50
N ARG A 106 13.58 7.31 7.38
CA ARG A 106 14.77 8.16 7.28
C ARG A 106 16.05 7.34 7.44
N GLU A 107 16.10 6.42 8.40
CA GLU A 107 17.25 5.53 8.62
C GLU A 107 17.50 4.57 7.44
N TRP A 108 16.44 4.10 6.78
CA TRP A 108 16.53 3.29 5.55
C TRP A 108 17.03 4.08 4.33
N GLY A 109 17.20 5.40 4.46
CA GLY A 109 17.64 6.27 3.38
C GLY A 109 16.59 6.46 2.29
N GLU A 110 15.30 6.31 2.62
CA GLU A 110 14.21 6.45 1.67
C GLU A 110 13.68 7.89 1.67
N PRO A 111 13.78 8.62 0.54
CA PRO A 111 13.42 10.03 0.50
C PRO A 111 11.90 10.28 0.56
N LEU A 112 11.07 9.24 0.36
CA LEU A 112 9.62 9.34 0.30
C LEU A 112 8.95 8.28 1.17
N ALA A 113 7.89 8.67 1.87
CA ALA A 113 6.87 7.78 2.38
C ALA A 113 5.56 8.07 1.64
N VAL A 114 4.92 7.04 1.10
CA VAL A 114 3.71 7.16 0.26
C VAL A 114 2.62 6.24 0.79
N LEU A 115 1.36 6.68 0.71
CA LEU A 115 0.21 5.90 1.16
C LEU A 115 -1.06 6.27 0.40
N THR A 116 -2.02 5.35 0.44
CA THR A 116 -3.42 5.62 0.10
C THR A 116 -4.17 5.87 1.40
N ALA A 117 -4.65 7.09 1.61
CA ALA A 117 -5.34 7.44 2.84
C ALA A 117 -6.78 6.91 2.83
N SER A 118 -7.14 6.07 3.80
CA SER A 118 -8.53 5.73 4.11
C SER A 118 -9.31 6.94 4.61
N GLU A 119 -8.67 7.75 5.47
CA GLU A 119 -9.22 8.98 6.04
C GLU A 119 -8.21 10.13 5.88
N PRO A 120 -8.40 11.04 4.91
CA PRO A 120 -7.42 12.06 4.56
C PRO A 120 -6.99 12.97 5.71
N ALA A 121 -7.92 13.28 6.64
CA ALA A 121 -7.65 14.14 7.79
C ALA A 121 -6.64 13.55 8.79
N ILE A 122 -6.37 12.24 8.73
CA ILE A 122 -5.45 11.59 9.65
C ILE A 122 -4.00 11.96 9.36
N TYR A 123 -3.59 11.85 8.09
CA TYR A 123 -2.17 11.78 7.72
C TYR A 123 -1.51 13.14 7.53
N GLY A 124 -2.29 14.19 7.25
CA GLY A 124 -1.75 15.56 7.08
C GLY A 124 -0.93 16.05 8.28
N ARG A 125 -1.33 15.67 9.51
CA ARG A 125 -0.61 16.05 10.73
C ARG A 125 0.80 15.43 10.86
N PHE A 126 1.08 14.38 10.09
CA PHE A 126 2.38 13.69 10.05
C PHE A 126 3.23 14.12 8.85
N GLY A 127 2.79 15.13 8.09
CA GLY A 127 3.53 15.66 6.94
C GLY A 127 3.12 15.07 5.58
N TYR A 128 2.15 14.15 5.53
CA TYR A 128 1.66 13.62 4.25
C TYR A 128 0.81 14.66 3.52
N GLY A 129 1.11 14.88 2.24
CA GLY A 129 0.33 15.72 1.33
C GLY A 129 -0.32 14.90 0.22
N ILE A 130 -1.40 15.41 -0.35
CA ILE A 130 -2.01 14.83 -1.55
C ILE A 130 -1.05 15.03 -2.74
N ALA A 131 -0.48 13.94 -3.25
CA ALA A 131 0.47 13.97 -4.36
C ALA A 131 -0.13 13.49 -5.70
N THR A 132 -1.23 12.74 -5.67
CA THR A 132 -1.89 12.18 -6.87
C THR A 132 -3.41 12.34 -6.77
N ARG A 133 -4.09 12.21 -7.91
CA ARG A 133 -5.56 12.22 -8.01
C ARG A 133 -5.99 11.06 -8.91
N GLN A 134 -7.13 10.46 -8.59
CA GLN A 134 -7.76 9.43 -9.39
C GLN A 134 -9.05 9.97 -10.02
N ALA A 135 -9.31 9.61 -11.28
CA ALA A 135 -10.59 9.81 -11.93
C ALA A 135 -11.25 8.45 -12.18
N ALA A 136 -12.51 8.29 -11.79
CA ALA A 136 -13.33 7.14 -12.14
C ALA A 136 -14.34 7.57 -13.19
N LEU A 137 -14.33 6.90 -14.36
CA LEU A 137 -15.18 7.24 -15.49
C LEU A 137 -16.10 6.07 -15.82
N THR A 138 -17.41 6.33 -15.88
CA THR A 138 -18.41 5.39 -16.39
C THR A 138 -18.84 5.84 -17.78
N ILE A 139 -18.56 5.01 -18.79
CA ILE A 139 -18.79 5.35 -20.21
C ILE A 139 -19.87 4.43 -20.79
N ASP A 140 -20.98 5.03 -21.24
CA ASP A 140 -21.98 4.32 -22.06
C ASP A 140 -21.46 4.19 -23.50
N SER A 141 -20.95 3.00 -23.83
CA SER A 141 -20.36 2.69 -25.14
C SER A 141 -21.35 2.80 -26.31
N SER A 142 -22.67 2.80 -26.05
CA SER A 142 -23.69 2.99 -27.07
C SER A 142 -23.82 4.46 -27.53
N ARG A 143 -23.38 5.41 -26.69
CA ARG A 143 -23.52 6.86 -26.91
C ARG A 143 -22.23 7.55 -27.33
N VAL A 144 -21.11 6.83 -27.35
CA VAL A 144 -19.81 7.39 -27.71
C VAL A 144 -19.23 6.72 -28.96
N ARG A 145 -18.39 7.47 -29.67
CA ARG A 145 -17.55 6.98 -30.76
C ARG A 145 -16.11 7.36 -30.44
N ILE A 146 -15.19 6.45 -30.74
CA ILE A 146 -13.76 6.71 -30.63
C ILE A 146 -13.32 7.32 -31.95
N ASP A 147 -12.80 8.54 -31.91
CA ASP A 147 -12.07 9.12 -33.04
C ASP A 147 -10.65 8.53 -33.04
N ALA A 148 -10.49 7.40 -33.71
CA ALA A 148 -9.24 6.64 -33.70
C ALA A 148 -8.24 7.18 -34.72
N PRO A 149 -6.95 7.32 -34.38
CA PRO A 149 -5.92 7.73 -35.33
C PRO A 149 -5.78 6.68 -36.45
N ALA A 150 -5.36 7.10 -37.65
CA ALA A 150 -5.22 6.21 -38.80
C ALA A 150 -4.35 4.97 -38.51
N ALA A 151 -3.29 5.14 -37.69
CA ALA A 151 -2.41 4.06 -37.26
C ALA A 151 -3.10 2.93 -36.46
N ALA A 152 -4.29 3.19 -35.89
CA ALA A 152 -5.06 2.15 -35.21
C ALA A 152 -5.56 1.05 -36.16
N ARG A 153 -5.63 1.31 -37.47
CA ARG A 153 -6.06 0.33 -38.48
C ARG A 153 -5.11 -0.86 -38.63
N ASP A 154 -3.84 -0.67 -38.27
CA ASP A 154 -2.82 -1.71 -38.34
C ASP A 154 -2.64 -2.46 -37.00
N VAL A 155 -3.45 -2.12 -35.98
CA VAL A 155 -3.37 -2.74 -34.64
C VAL A 155 -4.28 -3.96 -34.57
N ARG A 156 -3.71 -5.09 -34.13
CA ARG A 156 -4.47 -6.32 -33.81
C ARG A 156 -4.62 -6.49 -32.31
N LEU A 157 -5.86 -6.66 -31.86
CA LEU A 157 -6.18 -7.06 -30.49
C LEU A 157 -6.27 -8.59 -30.36
N ARG A 158 -5.90 -9.12 -29.20
CA ARG A 158 -6.03 -10.54 -28.86
C ARG A 158 -6.61 -10.67 -27.46
N PHE A 159 -7.57 -11.57 -27.30
CA PHE A 159 -8.06 -12.00 -26.01
C PHE A 159 -7.20 -13.18 -25.53
N VAL A 160 -6.60 -13.05 -24.36
CA VAL A 160 -5.57 -13.98 -23.87
C VAL A 160 -5.74 -14.21 -22.36
N ASP A 161 -5.20 -15.33 -21.88
CA ASP A 161 -5.05 -15.60 -20.45
C ASP A 161 -4.13 -14.54 -19.81
N PRO A 162 -4.57 -13.84 -18.74
CA PRO A 162 -3.74 -12.89 -18.01
C PRO A 162 -2.41 -13.46 -17.51
N ALA A 163 -2.38 -14.72 -17.06
CA ALA A 163 -1.15 -15.33 -16.57
C ALA A 163 -0.13 -15.48 -17.71
N ALA A 164 -0.58 -15.94 -18.88
CA ALA A 164 0.24 -16.04 -20.08
C ALA A 164 0.68 -14.67 -20.66
N ALA A 165 0.00 -13.59 -20.27
CA ALA A 165 0.30 -12.22 -20.72
C ALA A 165 1.14 -11.41 -19.72
N ALA A 166 1.35 -11.91 -18.50
CA ALA A 166 1.92 -11.15 -17.39
C ALA A 166 3.24 -10.46 -17.73
N GLU A 167 4.22 -11.20 -18.28
CA GLU A 167 5.53 -10.65 -18.69
C GLU A 167 5.40 -9.52 -19.72
N ARG A 168 4.44 -9.62 -20.65
CA ARG A 168 4.21 -8.60 -21.68
C ARG A 168 3.56 -7.35 -21.08
N CYS A 169 2.63 -7.54 -20.15
CA CYS A 169 2.01 -6.45 -19.40
C CYS A 169 3.04 -5.71 -18.57
N GLU A 170 3.94 -6.43 -17.89
CA GLU A 170 5.05 -5.84 -17.13
C GLU A 170 5.99 -5.04 -18.03
N ALA A 171 6.39 -5.60 -19.19
CA ALA A 171 7.24 -4.88 -20.14
C ALA A 171 6.58 -3.58 -20.67
N VAL A 172 5.26 -3.57 -20.87
CA VAL A 172 4.52 -2.34 -21.20
C VAL A 172 4.51 -1.37 -20.01
N HIS A 173 4.19 -1.87 -18.81
CA HIS A 173 4.15 -1.06 -17.59
C HIS A 173 5.48 -0.34 -17.34
N LEU A 174 6.60 -1.05 -17.41
CA LEU A 174 7.94 -0.49 -17.19
C LEU A 174 8.32 0.58 -18.22
N ARG A 175 7.89 0.43 -19.49
CA ARG A 175 8.09 1.47 -20.51
C ARG A 175 7.28 2.74 -20.22
N MET A 176 6.09 2.60 -19.63
CA MET A 176 5.20 3.72 -19.32
C MET A 176 5.53 4.41 -17.98
N ALA A 177 6.07 3.66 -17.01
CA ALA A 177 6.37 4.16 -15.67
C ALA A 177 7.50 5.20 -15.63
N GLY A 178 8.21 5.43 -16.73
CA GLY A 178 9.31 6.37 -16.87
C GLY A 178 10.56 5.66 -17.40
N THR A 179 11.15 6.19 -18.45
CA THR A 179 12.47 5.76 -18.93
C THR A 179 13.53 6.60 -18.25
N ARG A 180 14.62 5.95 -17.81
CA ARG A 180 15.88 6.66 -17.60
C ARG A 180 16.41 7.18 -18.94
#